data_AF-A0A740ZG42-F1
#
_entry.id   AF-A0A740ZG42-F1
#
_cell.length_a   1.000
_cell.length_b   1.000
_cell.length_c   1.000
_cell.angle_alpha   90.00
_cell.angle_beta   90.00
_cell.angle_gamma   90.00
#
_symmetry.space_group_name_H-M   'P 1'
#
loop_
_entity.id
_entity.type
_entity.pdbx_description
1 polymer ?
#
loop_
_entity_poly.entity_id
_entity_poly.type
_entity_poly.pdbx_seq_one_letter_code
_entity_poly.pdbx_strand_id
1 'polypeptide(L)'
;MAAESWVTIGGFIATTASAVAAFFAVKQTMLQRTISTKPQIIVNNEEVKTIYSPNSTFALIIEDPDFYYDIPILIKNVGLGTALNIKYNWSFDYQKHIKLCGFKEIKEDPVFTPAKIQSKEWDKCYHFENKNRSIYKYFKFIRHNKFNHYSIKKEHSELEYIMPVTQENSPSTIEFPSLILLLLADIAYSSTTSDGAMFDVMDAGLLQIEYEDISGNKIKVKFNCSVQLIRFQSKTENGPRSTFRIEFNRIHSGSKLGLQRIRKSYADFINEHDYNKNR
;
A
#
# COMPACT_ATOMS: atom_id res chain seq x y z
N MET A 1 -72.03 -12.55 17.32
CA MET A 1 -71.50 -12.08 16.01
C MET A 1 -70.37 -11.05 16.12
N ALA A 2 -70.42 -10.03 17.00
CA ALA A 2 -69.33 -9.06 17.13
C ALA A 2 -68.01 -9.65 17.70
N ALA A 3 -68.10 -10.60 18.64
CA ALA A 3 -66.94 -11.21 19.29
C ALA A 3 -66.04 -12.02 18.33
N GLU A 4 -66.62 -12.71 17.35
CA GLU A 4 -65.86 -13.47 16.34
C GLU A 4 -65.08 -12.53 15.43
N SER A 5 -65.65 -11.39 15.04
CA SER A 5 -64.99 -10.38 14.20
C SER A 5 -63.74 -9.78 14.86
N TRP A 6 -63.77 -9.55 16.18
CA TRP A 6 -62.61 -9.05 16.94
C TRP A 6 -61.49 -10.08 17.04
N VAL A 7 -61.82 -11.36 17.19
CA VAL A 7 -60.84 -12.45 17.20
C VAL A 7 -60.16 -12.58 15.83
N THR A 8 -60.92 -12.45 14.73
CA THR A 8 -60.37 -12.50 13.37
C THR A 8 -59.44 -11.31 13.08
N ILE A 9 -59.81 -10.10 13.50
CA ILE A 9 -58.99 -8.89 13.35
C ILE A 9 -57.71 -9.00 14.18
N GLY A 10 -57.81 -9.47 15.43
CA GLY A 10 -56.66 -9.72 16.30
C GLY A 10 -55.71 -10.77 15.72
N GLY A 11 -56.25 -11.85 15.12
CA GLY A 11 -55.48 -12.86 14.40
C GLY A 11 -54.75 -12.32 13.17
N PHE A 12 -55.39 -11.46 12.38
CA PHE A 12 -54.76 -10.79 11.22
C PHE A 12 -53.61 -9.86 11.63
N ILE A 13 -53.78 -9.09 12.70
CA ILE A 13 -52.72 -8.20 13.23
C ILE A 13 -51.56 -9.03 13.79
N ALA A 14 -51.85 -10.10 14.54
CA ALA A 14 -50.82 -10.98 15.08
C ALA A 14 -50.02 -11.70 13.97
N THR A 15 -50.69 -12.16 12.91
CA THR A 15 -50.03 -12.82 11.77
C THR A 15 -49.21 -11.84 10.94
N THR A 16 -49.70 -10.62 10.69
CA THR A 16 -48.91 -9.59 9.99
C THR A 16 -47.69 -9.14 10.81
N ALA A 17 -47.85 -8.93 12.13
CA ALA A 17 -46.73 -8.63 13.01
C ALA A 17 -45.69 -9.77 13.05
N SER A 18 -46.15 -11.02 13.08
CA SER A 18 -45.28 -12.20 13.02
C SER A 18 -44.53 -12.31 11.68
N ALA A 19 -45.19 -12.01 10.56
CA ALA A 19 -44.56 -11.99 9.24
C ALA A 19 -43.49 -10.90 9.12
N VAL A 20 -43.75 -9.71 9.67
CA VAL A 20 -42.78 -8.61 9.71
C VAL A 20 -41.57 -8.98 10.59
N ALA A 21 -41.80 -9.57 11.76
CA ALA A 21 -40.72 -10.04 12.63
C ALA A 21 -39.87 -11.11 11.95
N ALA A 22 -40.50 -12.08 11.28
CA ALA A 22 -39.81 -13.11 10.52
C ALA A 22 -38.98 -12.52 9.37
N PHE A 23 -39.50 -11.52 8.65
CA PHE A 23 -38.77 -10.82 7.60
C PHE A 23 -37.51 -10.14 8.14
N PHE A 24 -37.61 -9.43 9.27
CA PHE A 24 -36.45 -8.80 9.91
C PHE A 24 -35.44 -9.83 10.43
N ALA A 25 -35.88 -10.95 11.00
CA ALA A 25 -34.99 -12.02 11.44
C ALA A 25 -34.20 -12.63 10.28
N VAL A 26 -34.84 -12.86 9.12
CA VAL A 26 -34.16 -13.33 7.91
C VAL A 26 -33.15 -12.28 7.43
N LYS A 27 -33.52 -11.00 7.39
CA LYS A 27 -32.60 -9.91 7.01
C LYS A 27 -31.39 -9.82 7.93
N GLN A 28 -31.60 -9.94 9.24
CA GLN A 28 -30.52 -9.94 10.23
C GLN A 28 -29.59 -11.13 10.05
N THR A 29 -30.15 -12.32 9.81
CA THR A 29 -29.36 -13.55 9.56
C THR A 29 -28.52 -13.42 8.30
N MET A 30 -29.07 -12.87 7.22
CA MET A 30 -28.33 -12.58 5.99
C MET A 30 -27.18 -11.61 6.25
N LEU A 31 -27.44 -10.50 6.95
CA LEU A 31 -26.43 -9.49 7.25
C LEU A 31 -25.31 -10.04 8.14
N GLN A 32 -25.66 -10.84 9.15
CA GLN A 32 -24.70 -11.51 10.02
C GLN A 32 -23.82 -12.48 9.23
N ARG A 33 -24.41 -13.26 8.30
CA ARG A 33 -23.65 -14.14 7.42
C ARG A 33 -22.67 -13.35 6.56
N THR A 34 -23.12 -12.27 5.93
CA THR A 34 -22.25 -11.41 5.10
C THR A 34 -21.09 -10.80 5.89
N ILE A 35 -21.31 -10.39 7.14
CA ILE A 35 -20.24 -9.85 8.00
C ILE A 35 -19.28 -10.96 8.44
N SER A 36 -19.80 -12.12 8.82
CA SER A 36 -18.99 -13.26 9.27
C SER A 36 -18.07 -13.79 8.18
N THR A 37 -18.41 -13.59 6.91
CA THR A 37 -17.62 -14.05 5.76
C THR A 37 -16.81 -12.94 5.11
N LYS A 38 -16.73 -11.74 5.71
CA LYS A 38 -16.05 -10.60 5.09
C LYS A 38 -14.55 -10.58 5.42
N PRO A 39 -13.67 -10.80 4.44
CA PRO A 39 -12.24 -10.55 4.59
C PRO A 39 -11.92 -9.05 4.71
N GLN A 40 -10.94 -8.75 5.56
CA GLN A 40 -10.41 -7.40 5.74
C GLN A 40 -8.88 -7.45 5.87
N ILE A 41 -8.21 -7.13 4.77
CA ILE A 41 -6.75 -7.09 4.72
C ILE A 41 -6.23 -5.78 5.33
N ILE A 42 -5.21 -5.92 6.18
CA ILE A 42 -4.37 -4.85 6.71
C ILE A 42 -2.92 -5.15 6.31
N VAL A 43 -2.18 -4.10 6.01
CA VAL A 43 -0.75 -4.15 5.68
C VAL A 43 -0.03 -3.47 6.83
N ASN A 44 0.99 -4.14 7.39
CA ASN A 44 1.78 -3.59 8.46
C ASN A 44 2.84 -2.62 7.92
N ASN A 45 3.22 -1.66 8.75
CA ASN A 45 4.40 -0.82 8.47
C ASN A 45 5.67 -1.64 8.70
N GLU A 46 6.72 -1.31 7.96
CA GLU A 46 8.02 -1.99 8.03
C GLU A 46 9.15 -0.98 8.22
N GLU A 47 10.18 -1.34 8.98
CA GLU A 47 11.36 -0.50 9.20
C GLU A 47 12.58 -1.12 8.53
N VAL A 48 13.23 -0.34 7.66
CA VAL A 48 14.36 -0.79 6.86
C VAL A 48 15.59 0.03 7.21
N LYS A 49 16.66 -0.67 7.57
CA LYS A 49 17.96 -0.05 7.86
C LYS A 49 18.78 0.04 6.59
N THR A 50 19.42 1.18 6.41
CA THR A 50 20.33 1.44 5.29
C THR A 50 21.65 2.00 5.81
N ILE A 51 22.72 1.74 5.05
CA ILE A 51 24.08 2.20 5.32
C ILE A 51 24.52 3.09 4.17
N TYR A 52 25.20 4.19 4.49
CA TYR A 52 25.85 5.04 3.49
C TYR A 52 27.04 4.34 2.85
N SER A 53 27.03 4.26 1.52
CA SER A 53 28.11 3.70 0.73
C SER A 53 28.42 4.62 -0.45
N PRO A 54 29.54 5.36 -0.45
CA PRO A 54 29.84 6.33 -1.50
C PRO A 54 30.10 5.68 -2.87
N ASN A 55 30.54 4.41 -2.87
CA ASN A 55 30.93 3.67 -4.07
C ASN A 55 29.83 2.70 -4.56
N SER A 56 28.58 2.84 -4.10
CA SER A 56 27.44 2.06 -4.63
C SER A 56 26.69 2.81 -5.73
N THR A 57 25.71 2.13 -6.33
CA THR A 57 24.83 2.74 -7.35
C THR A 57 23.99 3.87 -6.78
N PHE A 58 23.42 3.64 -5.60
CA PHE A 58 22.73 4.65 -4.81
C PHE A 58 23.62 5.06 -3.62
N ALA A 59 23.39 6.24 -3.05
CA ALA A 59 24.16 6.72 -1.88
C ALA A 59 23.97 5.81 -0.65
N LEU A 60 22.84 5.11 -0.57
CA LEU A 60 22.48 4.21 0.51
C LEU A 60 22.31 2.79 -0.03
N ILE A 61 22.70 1.80 0.76
CA ILE A 61 22.45 0.37 0.53
C ILE A 61 21.58 -0.17 1.66
N ILE A 62 20.70 -1.12 1.38
CA ILE A 62 19.94 -1.81 2.42
C ILE A 62 20.90 -2.72 3.18
N GLU A 63 20.85 -2.66 4.51
CA GLU A 63 21.74 -3.43 5.39
C GLU A 63 21.39 -4.91 5.41
N ASP A 64 20.09 -5.23 5.36
CA ASP A 64 19.59 -6.60 5.33
C ASP A 64 19.71 -7.20 3.91
N PRO A 65 20.50 -8.27 3.71
CA PRO A 65 20.62 -8.93 2.41
C PRO A 65 19.30 -9.52 1.91
N ASP A 66 18.41 -9.94 2.81
CA ASP A 66 17.12 -10.54 2.43
C ASP A 66 16.19 -9.49 1.78
N PHE A 67 16.49 -8.20 1.95
CA PHE A 67 15.72 -7.07 1.43
C PHE A 67 16.28 -6.49 0.12
N TYR A 68 17.30 -7.15 -0.47
CA TYR A 68 18.06 -6.58 -1.59
C TYR A 68 17.23 -6.34 -2.85
N TYR A 69 16.33 -7.26 -3.19
CA TYR A 69 15.44 -7.11 -4.36
C TYR A 69 14.06 -6.64 -3.95
N ASP A 70 13.47 -7.31 -2.97
CA ASP A 70 12.14 -7.02 -2.46
C ASP A 70 12.16 -7.07 -0.93
N ILE A 71 11.39 -6.18 -0.32
CA ILE A 71 11.26 -6.04 1.13
C ILE A 71 9.96 -6.76 1.53
N PRO A 72 10.03 -7.84 2.33
CA PRO A 72 8.85 -8.56 2.77
C PRO A 72 8.05 -7.70 3.76
N ILE A 73 6.82 -7.35 3.39
CA ILE A 73 5.88 -6.61 4.23
C ILE A 73 4.82 -7.56 4.74
N LEU A 74 4.65 -7.60 6.06
CA LEU A 74 3.64 -8.44 6.69
C LEU A 74 2.22 -7.94 6.36
N ILE A 75 1.36 -8.87 5.94
CA ILE A 75 -0.05 -8.62 5.72
C ILE A 75 -0.90 -9.57 6.54
N LYS A 76 -2.06 -9.09 6.97
CA LYS A 76 -2.96 -9.83 7.88
C LYS A 76 -4.40 -9.64 7.47
N ASN A 77 -5.20 -10.69 7.58
CA ASN A 77 -6.64 -10.61 7.43
C ASN A 77 -7.31 -10.53 8.80
N VAL A 78 -7.66 -9.31 9.23
CA VAL A 78 -8.39 -9.08 10.49
C VAL A 78 -9.90 -9.28 10.36
N GLY A 79 -10.38 -9.62 9.16
CA GLY A 79 -11.77 -9.98 8.92
C GLY A 79 -12.10 -11.36 9.46
N LEU A 80 -13.38 -11.71 9.43
CA LEU A 80 -13.87 -13.02 9.86
C LEU A 80 -13.91 -14.06 8.73
N GLY A 81 -13.88 -13.61 7.48
CA GLY A 81 -13.84 -14.49 6.30
C GLY A 81 -12.46 -14.56 5.68
N THR A 82 -12.16 -15.66 5.01
CA THR A 82 -10.93 -15.89 4.25
C THR A 82 -10.88 -15.02 2.99
N ALA A 83 -9.71 -14.43 2.70
CA ALA A 83 -9.44 -13.78 1.42
C ALA A 83 -8.83 -14.80 0.46
N LEU A 84 -9.33 -14.88 -0.77
CA LEU A 84 -8.89 -15.82 -1.81
C LEU A 84 -8.40 -15.08 -3.05
N ASN A 85 -7.64 -15.77 -3.90
CA ASN A 85 -7.20 -15.30 -5.23
C ASN A 85 -6.56 -13.91 -5.17
N ILE A 86 -5.60 -13.75 -4.26
CA ILE A 86 -5.05 -12.44 -3.94
C ILE A 86 -4.08 -12.02 -5.02
N LYS A 87 -4.33 -10.84 -5.57
CA LYS A 87 -3.47 -10.18 -6.55
C LYS A 87 -3.09 -8.81 -6.05
N TYR A 88 -1.85 -8.41 -6.26
CA TYR A 88 -1.45 -7.07 -5.92
C TYR A 88 -0.44 -6.48 -6.90
N ASN A 89 -0.42 -5.15 -6.97
CA ASN A 89 0.55 -4.42 -7.76
C ASN A 89 0.93 -3.10 -7.10
N TRP A 90 2.09 -2.59 -7.51
CA TRP A 90 2.66 -1.33 -7.07
C TRP A 90 2.56 -0.29 -8.19
N SER A 91 1.93 0.83 -7.89
CA SER A 91 1.87 1.99 -8.77
C SER A 91 2.86 3.04 -8.27
N PHE A 92 4.01 3.11 -8.93
CA PHE A 92 5.06 4.09 -8.65
C PHE A 92 5.70 4.54 -9.97
N ASP A 93 5.95 5.83 -10.11
CA ASP A 93 6.59 6.40 -11.30
C ASP A 93 8.12 6.30 -11.17
N TYR A 94 8.64 5.11 -11.47
CA TYR A 94 10.08 4.83 -11.39
C TYR A 94 10.90 5.79 -12.26
N GLN A 95 10.49 6.02 -13.52
CA GLN A 95 11.28 6.83 -14.45
C GLN A 95 11.43 8.28 -13.98
N LYS A 96 10.34 8.87 -13.44
CA LYS A 96 10.40 10.21 -12.86
C LYS A 96 11.40 10.27 -11.70
N HIS A 97 11.34 9.34 -10.76
CA HIS A 97 12.22 9.35 -9.58
C HIS A 97 13.68 9.02 -9.93
N ILE A 98 13.91 8.13 -10.89
CA ILE A 98 15.26 7.85 -11.42
C ILE A 98 15.90 9.11 -12.02
N LYS A 99 15.12 9.90 -12.78
CA LYS A 99 15.59 11.18 -13.33
C LYS A 99 15.86 12.21 -12.23
N LEU A 100 15.05 12.25 -11.17
CA LEU A 100 15.31 13.12 -10.01
C LEU A 100 16.60 12.75 -9.27
N CYS A 101 16.95 11.46 -9.21
CA CYS A 101 18.26 11.01 -8.70
C CYS A 101 19.43 11.43 -9.62
N GLY A 102 19.14 11.93 -10.83
CA GLY A 102 20.11 12.41 -11.81
C GLY A 102 20.69 11.32 -12.71
N PHE A 103 20.05 10.16 -12.84
CA PHE A 103 20.47 9.14 -13.80
C PHE A 103 20.03 9.48 -15.23
N LYS A 104 20.91 9.25 -16.19
CA LYS A 104 20.63 9.44 -17.62
C LYS A 104 20.18 8.14 -18.28
N GLU A 105 19.11 8.19 -19.06
CA GLU A 105 18.61 7.02 -19.77
C GLU A 105 19.49 6.66 -20.97
N ILE A 106 19.86 5.39 -21.09
CA ILE A 106 20.57 4.82 -22.23
C ILE A 106 19.67 3.83 -22.98
N LYS A 107 19.70 3.89 -24.32
CA LYS A 107 18.87 3.02 -25.18
C LYS A 107 19.47 1.63 -25.34
N GLU A 108 20.79 1.55 -25.34
CA GLU A 108 21.52 0.29 -25.45
C GLU A 108 21.43 -0.48 -24.13
N ASP A 109 21.25 -1.80 -24.22
CA ASP A 109 21.23 -2.64 -23.04
C ASP A 109 22.66 -2.87 -22.54
N PRO A 110 22.97 -2.48 -21.30
CA PRO A 110 24.31 -2.58 -20.73
C PRO A 110 24.84 -4.00 -20.58
N VAL A 111 23.97 -5.02 -20.59
CA VAL A 111 24.39 -6.43 -20.54
C VAL A 111 25.17 -6.82 -21.80
N PHE A 112 24.85 -6.24 -22.96
CA PHE A 112 25.51 -6.57 -24.23
C PHE A 112 26.68 -5.63 -24.58
N THR A 113 26.97 -4.65 -23.73
CA THR A 113 27.99 -3.62 -23.98
C THR A 113 28.92 -3.39 -22.76
N PRO A 114 29.51 -4.45 -22.17
CA PRO A 114 30.32 -4.32 -20.95
C PRO A 114 31.56 -3.45 -21.14
N ALA A 115 32.09 -3.35 -22.36
CA ALA A 115 33.25 -2.51 -22.68
C ALA A 115 32.98 -1.02 -22.38
N LYS A 116 31.76 -0.51 -22.60
CA LYS A 116 31.37 0.89 -22.33
C LYS A 116 31.25 1.21 -20.83
N ILE A 117 31.00 0.18 -20.03
CA ILE A 117 31.00 0.28 -18.55
C ILE A 117 32.44 0.36 -18.05
N GLN A 118 33.33 -0.47 -18.59
CA GLN A 118 34.75 -0.49 -18.19
C GLN A 118 35.50 0.78 -18.61
N SER A 119 35.14 1.37 -19.76
CA SER A 119 35.74 2.61 -20.26
C SER A 119 35.29 3.88 -19.51
N LYS A 120 34.40 3.75 -18.51
CA LYS A 120 33.76 4.88 -17.79
C LYS A 120 32.96 5.83 -18.69
N GLU A 121 32.62 5.41 -19.90
CA GLU A 121 31.79 6.20 -20.82
C GLU A 121 30.36 6.36 -20.28
N TRP A 122 29.86 5.32 -19.59
CA TRP A 122 28.58 5.35 -18.89
C TRP A 122 28.79 5.43 -17.38
N ASP A 123 28.65 6.64 -16.84
CA ASP A 123 28.55 6.86 -15.40
C ASP A 123 27.23 7.55 -15.06
N LYS A 124 26.60 7.07 -13.99
CA LYS A 124 25.26 7.49 -13.55
C LYS A 124 24.21 7.39 -14.67
N CYS A 125 24.12 6.21 -15.27
CA CYS A 125 23.17 5.88 -16.34
C CYS A 125 22.17 4.79 -15.92
N TYR A 126 21.03 4.73 -16.57
CA TYR A 126 20.07 3.63 -16.43
C TYR A 126 19.50 3.19 -17.79
N HIS A 127 19.18 1.91 -17.90
CA HIS A 127 18.42 1.33 -19.00
C HIS A 127 17.10 0.79 -18.47
N PHE A 128 16.01 1.06 -19.20
CA PHE A 128 14.67 0.59 -18.85
C PHE A 128 14.11 -0.29 -19.97
N GLU A 129 13.60 -1.44 -19.58
CA GLU A 129 12.95 -2.37 -20.50
C GLU A 129 11.60 -2.82 -19.96
N ASN A 130 10.55 -2.57 -20.75
CA ASN A 130 9.19 -3.03 -20.45
C ASN A 130 8.60 -3.72 -21.68
N LYS A 131 8.88 -5.02 -21.80
CA LYS A 131 8.28 -5.87 -22.83
C LYS A 131 6.82 -6.18 -22.47
N ASN A 132 5.90 -6.04 -23.42
CA ASN A 132 4.47 -6.33 -23.20
C ASN A 132 4.22 -7.77 -22.76
N ARG A 133 5.00 -8.73 -23.27
CA ARG A 133 4.87 -10.16 -22.92
C ARG A 133 5.51 -10.54 -21.59
N SER A 134 6.32 -9.67 -20.99
CA SER A 134 6.98 -9.96 -19.71
C SER A 134 6.09 -9.54 -18.54
N ILE A 135 6.06 -10.37 -17.51
CA ILE A 135 5.44 -10.06 -16.21
C ILE A 135 6.29 -9.09 -15.37
N TYR A 136 7.51 -8.77 -15.80
CA TYR A 136 8.43 -7.86 -15.11
C TYR A 136 8.68 -6.58 -15.92
N LYS A 137 9.06 -5.52 -15.21
CA LYS A 137 9.73 -4.32 -15.71
C LYS A 137 11.18 -4.38 -15.25
N TYR A 138 12.12 -4.19 -16.16
CA TYR A 138 13.54 -4.29 -15.84
C TYR A 138 14.19 -2.91 -15.80
N PHE A 139 14.95 -2.67 -14.75
CA PHE A 139 15.74 -1.46 -14.56
C PHE A 139 17.19 -1.86 -14.30
N LYS A 140 18.09 -1.37 -15.16
CA LYS A 140 19.52 -1.64 -15.08
C LYS A 140 20.24 -0.33 -14.82
N PHE A 141 21.07 -0.28 -13.80
CA PHE A 141 21.76 0.94 -13.37
C PHE A 141 23.27 0.76 -13.46
N ILE A 142 23.94 1.82 -13.89
CA ILE A 142 25.40 1.90 -13.93
C ILE A 142 25.85 3.15 -13.20
N ARG A 143 26.75 2.98 -12.24
CA ARG A 143 27.45 4.08 -11.56
C ARG A 143 28.72 3.55 -10.92
N HIS A 144 29.80 4.33 -10.93
CA HIS A 144 31.09 3.93 -10.33
C HIS A 144 31.59 2.56 -10.84
N ASN A 145 31.40 2.28 -12.13
CA ASN A 145 31.70 0.99 -12.79
C ASN A 145 30.96 -0.23 -12.20
N LYS A 146 29.94 -0.03 -11.37
CA LYS A 146 29.07 -1.08 -10.86
C LYS A 146 27.81 -1.17 -11.70
N PHE A 147 27.41 -2.40 -11.99
CA PHE A 147 26.18 -2.75 -12.68
C PHE A 147 25.21 -3.38 -11.70
N ASN A 148 24.02 -2.80 -11.57
CA ASN A 148 22.94 -3.33 -10.73
C ASN A 148 21.67 -3.50 -11.57
N HIS A 149 20.94 -4.57 -11.31
CA HIS A 149 19.72 -4.93 -12.03
C HIS A 149 18.57 -5.16 -11.06
N TYR A 150 17.42 -4.55 -11.33
CA TYR A 150 16.19 -4.71 -10.59
C TYR A 150 15.07 -5.16 -11.53
N SER A 151 14.41 -6.25 -11.18
CA SER A 151 13.24 -6.78 -11.88
C SER A 151 11.98 -6.54 -11.04
N ILE A 152 11.13 -5.62 -11.47
CA ILE A 152 9.92 -5.24 -10.74
C ILE A 152 8.74 -5.99 -11.34
N LYS A 153 8.08 -6.85 -10.57
CA LYS A 153 6.91 -7.57 -11.05
C LYS A 153 5.73 -6.61 -11.29
N LYS A 154 5.00 -6.80 -12.38
CA LYS A 154 3.85 -5.94 -12.74
C LYS A 154 2.61 -6.26 -11.92
N GLU A 155 2.38 -7.54 -11.65
CA GLU A 155 1.27 -8.05 -10.84
C GLU A 155 1.76 -9.33 -10.15
N HIS A 156 1.56 -9.42 -8.84
CA HIS A 156 1.80 -10.60 -8.04
C HIS A 156 0.50 -11.37 -7.87
N SER A 157 0.58 -12.70 -7.88
CA SER A 157 -0.56 -13.61 -7.80
C SER A 157 -0.22 -14.93 -7.11
N GLU A 158 0.89 -14.98 -6.39
CA GLU A 158 1.39 -16.16 -5.68
C GLU A 158 0.65 -16.44 -4.37
N LEU A 159 -0.01 -15.42 -3.81
CA LEU A 159 -0.79 -15.55 -2.59
C LEU A 159 -2.18 -16.10 -2.91
N GLU A 160 -2.36 -17.41 -2.71
CA GLU A 160 -3.64 -18.07 -3.00
C GLU A 160 -4.74 -17.67 -2.01
N TYR A 161 -4.42 -17.62 -0.72
CA TYR A 161 -5.37 -17.26 0.32
C TYR A 161 -4.70 -16.64 1.55
N ILE A 162 -5.49 -15.93 2.35
CA ILE A 162 -5.13 -15.49 3.70
C ILE A 162 -6.31 -15.74 4.63
N MET A 163 -6.12 -16.63 5.59
CA MET A 163 -7.13 -16.92 6.60
C MET A 163 -7.26 -15.78 7.61
N PRO A 164 -8.41 -15.66 8.30
CA PRO A 164 -8.55 -14.79 9.45
C PRO A 164 -7.42 -14.98 10.45
N VAL A 165 -6.92 -13.89 11.04
CA VAL A 165 -5.87 -13.89 12.08
C VAL A 165 -6.27 -14.73 13.30
N THR A 166 -7.56 -14.99 13.52
CA THR A 166 -8.06 -15.87 14.59
C THR A 166 -7.84 -17.35 14.32
N GLN A 167 -7.62 -17.74 13.07
CA GLN A 167 -7.48 -19.14 12.63
C GLN A 167 -6.05 -19.46 12.21
N GLU A 168 -5.34 -18.51 11.61
CA GLU A 168 -3.98 -18.69 11.12
C GLU A 168 -3.02 -17.69 11.78
N ASN A 169 -2.01 -18.24 12.45
CA ASN A 169 -0.96 -17.45 13.10
C ASN A 169 0.27 -17.25 12.21
N SER A 170 0.39 -17.97 11.09
CA SER A 170 1.46 -17.76 10.10
C SER A 170 1.26 -16.40 9.43
N PRO A 171 2.27 -15.52 9.47
CA PRO A 171 2.19 -14.26 8.77
C PRO A 171 2.34 -14.48 7.26
N SER A 172 1.42 -13.93 6.47
CA SER A 172 1.60 -13.79 5.03
C SER A 172 2.40 -12.52 4.73
N THR A 173 3.20 -12.53 3.67
CA THR A 173 4.02 -11.39 3.25
C THR A 173 3.74 -10.98 1.82
N ILE A 174 3.86 -9.69 1.52
CA ILE A 174 3.92 -9.15 0.17
C ILE A 174 5.31 -8.57 -0.09
N GLU A 175 5.71 -8.53 -1.36
CA GLU A 175 7.01 -8.05 -1.81
C GLU A 175 6.91 -6.56 -2.14
N PHE A 176 7.52 -5.69 -1.33
CA PHE A 176 7.68 -4.27 -1.62
C PHE A 176 8.97 -4.04 -2.42
N PRO A 177 8.94 -3.42 -3.61
CA PRO A 177 10.13 -3.28 -4.42
C PRO A 177 11.17 -2.36 -3.77
N SER A 178 12.34 -2.92 -3.42
CA SER A 178 13.43 -2.18 -2.74
C SER A 178 13.87 -0.93 -3.51
N LEU A 179 13.77 -0.96 -4.84
CA LEU A 179 14.12 0.16 -5.71
C LEU A 179 13.32 1.43 -5.38
N ILE A 180 12.07 1.31 -4.93
CA ILE A 180 11.27 2.48 -4.51
C ILE A 180 11.96 3.17 -3.33
N LEU A 181 12.32 2.41 -2.30
CA LEU A 181 13.01 2.94 -1.12
C LEU A 181 14.36 3.56 -1.49
N LEU A 182 15.16 2.87 -2.30
CA LEU A 182 16.49 3.34 -2.70
C LEU A 182 16.44 4.65 -3.48
N LEU A 183 15.48 4.81 -4.40
CA LEU A 183 15.31 6.05 -5.15
C LEU A 183 14.87 7.21 -4.26
N LEU A 184 13.89 7.00 -3.39
CA LEU A 184 13.42 8.04 -2.46
C LEU A 184 14.53 8.43 -1.48
N ALA A 185 15.27 7.46 -0.96
CA ALA A 185 16.37 7.69 -0.05
C ALA A 185 17.54 8.44 -0.71
N ASP A 186 17.87 8.14 -1.98
CA ASP A 186 18.90 8.88 -2.74
C ASP A 186 18.48 10.33 -3.01
N ILE A 187 17.20 10.57 -3.34
CA ILE A 187 16.63 11.92 -3.47
C ILE A 187 16.74 12.67 -2.15
N ALA A 188 16.26 12.09 -1.05
CA ALA A 188 16.33 12.70 0.28
C ALA A 188 17.76 13.03 0.68
N TYR A 189 18.72 12.14 0.40
CA TYR A 189 20.13 12.38 0.66
C TYR A 189 20.72 13.49 -0.22
N SER A 190 20.25 13.66 -1.45
CA SER A 190 20.71 14.73 -2.35
C SER A 190 20.15 16.11 -1.96
N SER A 191 18.99 16.16 -1.30
CA SER A 191 18.32 17.39 -0.88
C SER A 191 18.75 17.91 0.51
N THR A 192 19.67 17.24 1.22
CA THR A 192 20.15 17.58 2.58
C THR A 192 20.94 18.90 2.70
N THR A 193 20.86 19.82 1.73
CA THR A 193 21.33 21.20 1.96
C THR A 193 20.43 21.95 2.96
N SER A 194 19.27 21.40 3.33
CA SER A 194 18.44 21.82 4.45
C SER A 194 18.19 20.66 5.42
N ASP A 195 18.71 20.75 6.65
CA ASP A 195 18.71 19.68 7.67
C ASP A 195 17.32 19.13 8.04
N GLY A 196 16.24 19.86 7.74
CA GLY A 196 14.86 19.45 8.04
C GLY A 196 14.20 18.55 7.00
N ALA A 197 14.53 18.73 5.70
CA ALA A 197 13.81 18.07 4.60
C ALA A 197 14.04 16.55 4.53
N MET A 198 15.10 16.06 5.20
CA MET A 198 15.43 14.64 5.23
C MET A 198 14.41 13.79 6.01
N PHE A 199 13.66 14.41 6.93
CA PHE A 199 12.63 13.76 7.76
C PHE A 199 11.22 13.90 7.20
N ASP A 200 11.06 14.58 6.06
CA ASP A 200 9.77 14.75 5.42
C ASP A 200 9.23 13.40 4.92
N VAL A 201 7.91 13.27 4.96
CA VAL A 201 7.21 12.08 4.46
C VAL A 201 7.25 12.11 2.94
N MET A 202 7.83 11.07 2.34
CA MET A 202 7.94 10.91 0.89
C MET A 202 6.84 9.99 0.35
N ASP A 203 6.29 10.36 -0.81
CA ASP A 203 5.30 9.55 -1.52
C ASP A 203 5.97 8.34 -2.20
N ALA A 204 5.62 7.13 -1.77
CA ALA A 204 6.09 5.87 -2.31
C ALA A 204 5.06 5.20 -3.24
N GLY A 205 4.04 5.95 -3.67
CA GLY A 205 3.05 5.50 -4.62
C GLY A 205 1.88 4.74 -3.97
N LEU A 206 1.28 3.82 -4.72
CA LEU A 206 0.06 3.11 -4.32
C LEU A 206 0.24 1.61 -4.37
N LEU A 207 -0.21 0.91 -3.33
CA LEU A 207 -0.45 -0.52 -3.34
C LEU A 207 -1.91 -0.79 -3.66
N GLN A 208 -2.16 -1.59 -4.70
CA GLN A 208 -3.50 -2.07 -5.02
C GLN A 208 -3.56 -3.56 -4.76
N ILE A 209 -4.52 -3.99 -3.93
CA ILE A 209 -4.76 -5.41 -3.65
C ILE A 209 -6.19 -5.73 -4.11
N GLU A 210 -6.31 -6.79 -4.90
CA GLU A 210 -7.55 -7.38 -5.34
C GLU A 210 -7.66 -8.79 -4.75
N TYR A 211 -8.81 -9.13 -4.20
CA TYR A 211 -9.06 -10.44 -3.61
C TYR A 211 -10.54 -10.79 -3.69
N GLU A 212 -10.87 -12.05 -3.48
CA GLU A 212 -12.22 -12.59 -3.47
C GLU A 212 -12.59 -13.03 -2.05
N ASP A 213 -13.86 -12.86 -1.68
CA ASP A 213 -14.41 -13.54 -0.51
C ASP A 213 -14.84 -14.98 -0.86
N ILE A 214 -15.20 -15.77 0.15
CA ILE A 214 -15.66 -17.15 -0.06
C ILE A 214 -16.97 -17.25 -0.88
N SER A 215 -17.69 -16.14 -1.04
CA SER A 215 -18.90 -16.06 -1.85
C SER A 215 -18.62 -15.65 -3.31
N GLY A 216 -17.35 -15.44 -3.66
CA GLY A 216 -16.90 -15.01 -4.99
C GLY A 216 -17.00 -13.51 -5.25
N ASN A 217 -17.26 -12.69 -4.23
CA ASN A 217 -17.31 -11.24 -4.41
C ASN A 217 -15.89 -10.68 -4.52
N LYS A 218 -15.62 -9.99 -5.63
CA LYS A 218 -14.35 -9.30 -5.86
C LYS A 218 -14.28 -8.00 -5.07
N ILE A 219 -13.25 -7.87 -4.26
CA ILE A 219 -12.98 -6.70 -3.44
C ILE A 219 -11.64 -6.10 -3.88
N LYS A 220 -11.64 -4.78 -4.11
CA LYS A 220 -10.42 -4.03 -4.41
C LYS A 220 -10.15 -3.04 -3.30
N VAL A 221 -8.93 -3.04 -2.78
CA VAL A 221 -8.47 -2.11 -1.75
C VAL A 221 -7.21 -1.40 -2.23
N LYS A 222 -7.07 -0.14 -1.83
CA LYS A 222 -5.92 0.69 -2.18
C LYS A 222 -5.29 1.25 -0.91
N PHE A 223 -3.97 1.28 -0.87
CA PHE A 223 -3.19 1.90 0.20
C PHE A 223 -2.27 2.95 -0.42
N ASN A 224 -2.27 4.15 0.18
CA ASN A 224 -1.20 5.11 -0.03
C ASN A 224 0.04 4.59 0.70
N CYS A 225 1.16 4.56 0.00
CA CYS A 225 2.44 4.12 0.54
C CYS A 225 3.31 5.35 0.75
N SER A 226 3.90 5.48 1.92
CA SER A 226 4.82 6.57 2.22
C SER A 226 6.07 6.05 2.89
N VAL A 227 7.18 6.75 2.66
CA VAL A 227 8.47 6.43 3.27
C VAL A 227 8.94 7.64 4.05
N GLN A 228 9.39 7.43 5.28
CA GLN A 228 9.93 8.49 6.13
C GLN A 228 11.23 8.04 6.78
N LEU A 229 12.24 8.91 6.82
CA LEU A 229 13.39 8.71 7.68
C LEU A 229 12.98 8.92 9.13
N ILE A 230 13.14 7.89 9.96
CA ILE A 230 12.78 7.98 11.39
C ILE A 230 14.00 8.08 12.30
N ARG A 231 15.16 7.64 11.82
CA ARG A 231 16.40 7.65 12.61
C ARG A 231 17.61 7.82 11.71
N PHE A 232 18.54 8.66 12.14
CA PHE A 232 19.86 8.81 11.54
C PHE A 232 20.93 8.63 12.61
N GLN A 233 21.98 7.89 12.30
CA GLN A 233 23.13 7.65 13.17
C GLN A 233 24.40 8.00 12.39
N SER A 234 25.08 9.07 12.79
CA SER A 234 26.28 9.54 12.08
C SER A 234 27.53 8.69 12.36
N LYS A 235 27.61 8.03 13.51
CA LYS A 235 28.75 7.20 13.93
C LYS A 235 28.31 5.76 14.16
N THR A 236 28.68 4.87 13.25
CA THR A 236 28.62 3.42 13.44
C THR A 236 29.86 2.77 12.84
N GLU A 237 30.12 1.50 13.17
CA GLU A 237 31.27 0.73 12.69
C GLU A 237 31.35 0.66 11.16
N ASN A 238 30.19 0.65 10.47
CA ASN A 238 30.08 0.50 9.02
C ASN A 238 29.78 1.83 8.30
N GLY A 239 29.91 2.97 8.98
CA GLY A 239 29.58 4.31 8.44
C GLY A 239 28.21 4.84 8.90
N PRO A 240 27.75 6.00 8.37
CA PRO A 240 26.45 6.55 8.73
C PRO A 240 25.30 5.58 8.41
N ARG A 241 24.38 5.40 9.36
CA ARG A 241 23.18 4.55 9.22
C ARG A 241 21.90 5.36 9.26
N SER A 242 20.95 4.95 8.44
CA SER A 242 19.61 5.53 8.37
C SER A 242 18.58 4.43 8.58
N THR A 243 17.47 4.74 9.22
CA THR A 243 16.32 3.84 9.34
C THR A 243 15.11 4.52 8.73
N PHE A 244 14.57 3.88 7.70
CA PHE A 244 13.38 4.34 6.99
C PHE A 244 12.18 3.49 7.42
N ARG A 245 11.05 4.15 7.66
CA ARG A 245 9.77 3.49 7.91
C ARG A 245 8.91 3.56 6.66
N ILE A 246 8.46 2.42 6.19
CA ILE A 246 7.49 2.27 5.11
C ILE A 246 6.12 2.18 5.76
N GLU A 247 5.23 3.11 5.42
CA GLU A 247 3.89 3.21 6.00
C GLU A 247 2.81 2.98 4.95
N PHE A 248 1.74 2.31 5.38
CA PHE A 248 0.60 1.96 4.54
C PHE A 248 -0.70 2.54 5.08
N ASN A 249 -1.28 3.48 4.35
CA ASN A 249 -2.50 4.16 4.74
C ASN A 249 -3.65 3.78 3.81
N ARG A 250 -4.65 3.06 4.32
CA ARG A 250 -5.79 2.62 3.52
C ARG A 250 -6.61 3.80 2.99
N ILE A 251 -6.89 3.79 1.69
CA ILE A 251 -7.77 4.76 1.06
C ILE A 251 -9.21 4.28 1.23
N HIS A 252 -9.98 4.97 2.08
CA HIS A 252 -11.40 4.70 2.27
C HIS A 252 -12.24 5.47 1.24
N SER A 253 -12.90 4.75 0.33
CA SER A 253 -13.69 5.33 -0.77
C SER A 253 -15.10 5.80 -0.40
N GLY A 254 -15.59 5.56 0.84
CA GLY A 254 -16.99 5.83 1.20
C GLY A 254 -17.25 6.72 2.42
N SER A 255 -16.43 6.66 3.47
CA SER A 255 -16.76 7.33 4.75
C SER A 255 -16.42 8.83 4.78
N LYS A 256 -15.42 9.28 4.02
CA LYS A 256 -15.00 10.68 4.03
C LYS A 256 -16.04 11.62 3.41
N LEU A 257 -16.75 11.23 2.34
CA LEU A 257 -17.75 12.09 1.68
C LEU A 257 -19.00 12.32 2.56
N GLY A 258 -19.49 11.27 3.24
CA GLY A 258 -20.61 11.38 4.18
C GLY A 258 -20.27 12.22 5.41
N LEU A 259 -19.11 11.95 6.03
CA LEU A 259 -18.63 12.73 7.19
C LEU A 259 -18.26 14.18 6.82
N GLN A 260 -17.75 14.43 5.62
CA GLN A 260 -17.53 15.79 5.11
C GLN A 260 -18.85 16.53 4.89
N ARG A 261 -19.88 15.86 4.35
CA ARG A 261 -21.23 16.47 4.26
C ARG A 261 -21.80 16.81 5.62
N ILE A 262 -21.68 15.92 6.60
CA ILE A 262 -22.16 16.17 7.97
C ILE A 262 -21.38 17.32 8.61
N ARG A 263 -20.04 17.34 8.49
CA ARG A 263 -19.20 18.44 9.01
C ARG A 263 -19.49 19.77 8.34
N LYS A 264 -19.71 19.77 7.03
CA LYS A 264 -20.07 20.99 6.28
C LYS A 264 -21.45 21.48 6.69
N SER A 265 -22.44 20.60 6.77
CA SER A 265 -23.79 20.91 7.26
C SER A 265 -23.78 21.45 8.70
N TYR A 266 -22.94 20.90 9.57
CA TYR A 266 -22.78 21.38 10.94
C TYR A 266 -22.08 22.75 11.01
N ALA A 267 -21.05 22.96 10.19
CA ALA A 267 -20.38 24.25 10.08
C ALA A 267 -21.31 25.34 9.50
N ASP A 268 -22.14 24.99 8.52
CA ASP A 268 -23.15 25.88 7.95
C ASP A 268 -24.25 26.19 8.99
N PHE A 269 -24.71 25.19 9.75
CA PHE A 269 -25.65 25.37 10.87
C PHE A 269 -25.11 26.28 11.97
N ILE A 270 -23.86 26.07 12.41
CA ILE A 270 -23.20 26.98 13.36
C ILE A 270 -23.12 28.37 12.75
N ASN A 271 -22.69 28.51 11.49
CA ASN A 271 -22.57 29.81 10.85
C ASN A 271 -23.90 30.59 10.75
N GLU A 272 -25.02 29.89 10.61
CA GLU A 272 -26.37 30.46 10.50
C GLU A 272 -26.99 30.79 11.88
N HIS A 273 -26.62 30.03 12.93
CA HIS A 273 -27.17 30.18 14.28
C HIS A 273 -26.20 30.73 15.33
N ASP A 274 -24.98 31.10 14.93
CA ASP A 274 -24.02 31.78 15.80
C ASP A 274 -24.38 33.28 15.91
N TYR A 275 -25.17 33.60 16.94
CA TYR A 275 -25.62 34.96 17.27
C TYR A 275 -24.50 35.90 17.76
N ASN A 276 -23.23 35.43 17.81
CA ASN A 276 -22.09 36.22 18.28
C ASN A 276 -21.22 36.83 17.17
N LYS A 277 -21.70 36.88 15.91
CA LYS A 277 -20.92 37.48 14.80
C LYS A 277 -20.74 39.00 14.84
N ASN A 278 -21.31 39.70 15.82
CA ASN A 278 -21.11 41.14 16.03
C ASN A 278 -20.82 41.46 17.51
N ARG A 279 -19.60 41.17 17.97
CA ARG A 279 -18.99 41.87 19.11
C ARG A 279 -17.53 42.16 18.84
#